data_AF-A0A6N9R7J8-F1
#
_entry.id   AF-A0A6N9R7J8-F1
#
_cell.length_a   1.000
_cell.length_b   1.000
_cell.length_c   1.000
_cell.angle_alpha   90.00
_cell.angle_beta   90.00
_cell.angle_gamma   90.00
#
_symmetry.space_group_name_H-M   'P 1'
#
loop_
_entity.id
_entity.type
_entity.pdbx_description
1 polymer ?
#
loop_
_entity_poly.entity_id
_entity_poly.type
_entity_poly.pdbx_seq_one_letter_code
_entity_poly.pdbx_strand_id
1 'polypeptide(L)'
;ICGVANLHPALVRALMVTDVTAADEARVATFIEIAFRQPFLPAFKSILAERTREQRWLAVRPPLLPLDPRSRQSLLAALRGAGLAVDCPSR
;
A
#
# COMPACT_ATOMS: atom_id res chain seq x y z
N ILE A 1 -15.37 -2.14 -6.52
CA ILE A 1 -14.07 -1.99 -7.23
C ILE A 1 -13.14 -1.21 -6.30
N CYS A 2 -11.99 -1.75 -5.88
CA CYS A 2 -11.12 -1.14 -4.87
C CYS A 2 -9.64 -1.28 -5.22
N GLY A 3 -8.91 -0.15 -5.27
CA GLY A 3 -7.47 -0.14 -5.53
C GLY A 3 -6.66 -0.87 -4.44
N VAL A 4 -7.04 -0.69 -3.17
CA VAL A 4 -6.40 -1.31 -1.99
C VAL A 4 -6.37 -2.84 -2.06
N ALA A 5 -7.36 -3.46 -2.72
CA ALA A 5 -7.44 -4.91 -2.88
C ALA A 5 -6.24 -5.50 -3.64
N ASN A 6 -5.56 -4.72 -4.49
CA ASN A 6 -4.34 -5.15 -5.18
C ASN A 6 -3.16 -5.38 -4.22
N LEU A 7 -3.18 -4.75 -3.04
CA LEU A 7 -2.14 -4.87 -2.03
C LEU A 7 -2.60 -5.73 -0.86
N HIS A 8 -3.80 -5.47 -0.33
CA HIS A 8 -4.32 -6.12 0.87
C HIS A 8 -5.67 -6.81 0.61
N PRO A 9 -5.69 -7.92 -0.16
CA PRO A 9 -6.93 -8.59 -0.50
C PRO A 9 -7.66 -9.14 0.74
N ALA A 10 -6.92 -9.67 1.71
CA ALA A 10 -7.50 -10.20 2.96
C ALA A 10 -8.13 -9.11 3.82
N LEU A 11 -7.50 -7.93 3.90
CA LEU A 11 -8.02 -6.78 4.65
C LEU A 11 -9.30 -6.23 4.00
N VAL A 12 -9.29 -6.05 2.67
CA VAL A 12 -10.48 -5.61 1.94
C VAL A 12 -11.61 -6.63 2.07
N ARG A 13 -11.30 -7.94 2.05
CA ARG A 13 -12.31 -8.99 2.30
C ARG A 13 -12.93 -8.89 3.69
N ALA A 14 -12.13 -8.59 4.73
CA ALA A 14 -12.62 -8.38 6.09
C ALA A 14 -13.52 -7.13 6.20
N LEU A 15 -13.39 -6.16 5.30
CA LEU A 15 -14.31 -5.01 5.20
C LEU A 15 -15.59 -5.30 4.41
N MET A 16 -15.69 -6.45 3.73
CA MET A 16 -16.84 -6.84 2.90
C MET A 16 -17.80 -7.78 3.63
N VAL A 17 -17.50 -8.15 4.88
CA VAL A 17 -18.42 -8.84 5.78
C VAL A 17 -19.17 -7.83 6.63
N THR A 18 -20.35 -8.20 7.12
CA THR A 18 -21.24 -7.28 7.85
C THR A 18 -20.68 -6.83 9.21
N ASP A 19 -19.82 -7.64 9.82
CA ASP A 19 -19.24 -7.42 11.15
C ASP A 19 -17.79 -6.94 11.06
N VAL A 20 -17.57 -5.82 10.37
CA VAL A 20 -16.25 -5.19 10.34
C VAL A 20 -15.89 -4.68 11.73
N THR A 21 -14.70 -5.04 12.24
CA THR A 21 -14.24 -4.51 13.52
C THR A 21 -13.71 -3.07 13.35
N ALA A 22 -13.91 -2.22 14.36
CA ALA A 22 -13.34 -0.88 14.37
C ALA A 22 -11.80 -0.86 14.20
N ALA A 23 -11.13 -1.95 14.61
CA ALA A 23 -9.69 -2.12 14.41
C ALA A 23 -9.32 -2.33 12.93
N ASP A 24 -10.11 -3.11 12.18
CA ASP A 24 -9.87 -3.33 10.75
C ASP A 24 -10.15 -2.06 9.94
N GLU A 25 -11.19 -1.30 10.28
CA GLU A 25 -11.44 0.02 9.70
C GLU A 25 -10.27 0.98 9.96
N ALA A 26 -9.80 1.07 11.21
CA ALA A 26 -8.69 1.94 11.58
C ALA A 26 -7.40 1.60 10.83
N ARG A 27 -7.13 0.31 10.60
CA ARG A 27 -5.96 -0.14 9.80
C ARG A 27 -6.06 0.29 8.35
N VAL A 28 -7.25 0.20 7.74
CA VAL A 28 -7.48 0.62 6.36
C VAL A 28 -7.40 2.13 6.23
N ALA A 29 -8.01 2.87 7.15
CA ALA A 29 -7.92 4.33 7.20
C ALA A 29 -6.45 4.77 7.31
N THR A 30 -5.68 4.19 8.23
CA THR A 30 -4.25 4.47 8.41
C THR A 30 -3.45 4.17 7.13
N PHE A 31 -3.75 3.05 6.46
CA PHE A 31 -3.12 2.71 5.19
C PHE A 31 -3.42 3.76 4.11
N ILE A 32 -4.68 4.16 3.97
CA ILE A 32 -5.13 5.18 3.00
C ILE A 32 -4.45 6.50 3.31
N GLU A 33 -4.47 6.97 4.55
CA GLU A 33 -3.82 8.21 4.95
C GLU A 33 -2.34 8.25 4.61
N ILE A 34 -1.60 7.15 4.85
CA ILE A 34 -0.17 7.08 4.53
C ILE A 34 0.05 7.03 3.01
N ALA A 35 -0.70 6.18 2.29
CA ALA A 35 -0.54 6.00 0.85
C ALA A 35 -0.87 7.27 0.06
N PHE A 36 -1.83 8.08 0.53
CA PHE A 36 -2.27 9.32 -0.12
C PHE A 36 -1.37 10.53 0.18
N ARG A 37 -0.33 10.40 1.03
CA ARG A 37 0.72 11.44 1.17
C ARG A 37 1.55 11.60 -0.11
N GLN A 38 1.43 10.66 -1.03
CA GLN A 38 2.14 10.60 -2.29
C GLN A 38 1.12 10.40 -3.43
N PRO A 39 1.49 10.69 -4.70
CA PRO A 39 0.67 10.30 -5.83
C PRO A 39 0.26 8.82 -5.75
N PHE A 40 -1.05 8.58 -5.76
CA PHE A 40 -1.64 7.30 -5.36
C PHE A 40 -1.06 6.08 -6.12
N LEU A 41 -1.05 6.12 -7.45
CA LEU A 41 -0.57 4.99 -8.25
C LEU A 41 0.95 4.75 -8.12
N PRO A 42 1.82 5.77 -8.20
CA PRO A 42 3.24 5.62 -7.87
C PRO A 42 3.51 5.05 -6.47
N ALA A 43 2.74 5.48 -5.47
CA ALA A 43 2.83 4.95 -4.11
C ALA A 43 2.46 3.47 -4.06
N PHE A 44 1.31 3.10 -4.63
CA PHE A 44 0.84 1.71 -4.71
C PHE A 44 1.86 0.79 -5.37
N LYS A 45 2.41 1.24 -6.50
CA LYS A 45 3.39 0.49 -7.27
C LYS A 45 4.73 0.37 -6.55
N SER A 46 5.10 1.36 -5.74
CA SER A 46 6.26 1.28 -4.84
C SER A 46 6.07 0.24 -3.74
N ILE A 47 4.87 0.14 -3.16
CA ILE A 47 4.54 -0.88 -2.15
C ILE A 47 4.55 -2.28 -2.79
N LEU A 48 3.99 -2.41 -4.00
CA LEU A 48 3.97 -3.68 -4.72
C LEU A 48 5.38 -4.15 -5.10
N ALA A 49 6.25 -3.23 -5.53
CA ALA A 49 7.65 -3.50 -5.79
C ALA A 49 8.37 -4.04 -4.55
N GLU A 50 8.10 -3.46 -3.37
CA GLU A 50 8.68 -3.93 -2.11
C GLU A 50 8.19 -5.34 -1.75
N ARG A 51 6.86 -5.56 -1.80
CA ARG A 51 6.25 -6.84 -1.44
C ARG A 51 6.68 -8.00 -2.32
N THR A 52 6.76 -7.76 -3.61
CA THR A 52 7.11 -8.78 -4.60
C THR A 52 8.61 -8.90 -4.81
N ARG A 53 9.38 -7.91 -4.34
CA ARG A 53 10.81 -7.71 -4.67
C ARG A 53 11.07 -7.56 -6.17
N GLU A 54 10.07 -7.12 -6.93
CA GLU A 54 10.19 -6.93 -8.37
C GLU A 54 10.18 -5.44 -8.74
N GLN A 55 11.34 -4.93 -9.19
CA GLN A 55 11.47 -3.51 -9.53
C GLN A 55 10.63 -3.07 -10.74
N ARG A 56 10.19 -4.00 -11.59
CA ARG A 56 9.32 -3.70 -12.76
C ARG A 56 8.02 -2.99 -12.35
N TRP A 57 7.56 -3.19 -11.12
CA TRP A 57 6.39 -2.48 -10.61
C TRP A 57 6.62 -0.99 -10.49
N LEU A 58 7.85 -0.49 -10.32
CA LEU A 58 8.12 0.96 -10.19
C LEU A 58 7.81 1.75 -11.47
N ALA A 59 7.83 1.10 -12.64
CA ALA A 59 7.57 1.76 -13.91
C ALA A 59 6.11 2.21 -14.01
N VAL A 60 5.87 3.51 -14.18
CA VAL A 60 4.54 4.09 -14.42
C VAL A 60 4.43 4.62 -15.84
N ARG A 61 3.21 4.62 -16.40
CA ARG A 61 2.96 5.19 -17.73
C ARG A 61 2.78 6.71 -17.61
N PRO A 62 3.34 7.52 -18.53
CA PRO A 62 3.03 8.94 -18.62
C PRO A 62 1.51 9.21 -18.66
N PRO A 63 1.01 10.31 -18.07
CA PRO A 63 1.77 11.44 -17.51
C PRO A 63 2.25 11.24 -16.06
N LEU A 64 2.05 10.06 -15.47
CA LEU A 64 2.49 9.79 -14.11
C LEU A 64 4.01 9.71 -14.02
N LEU A 65 4.56 10.26 -12.95
CA LEU A 65 5.98 10.17 -12.62
C LEU A 65 6.19 9.15 -11.50
N PRO A 66 7.26 8.34 -11.55
CA PRO A 66 7.61 7.48 -10.43
C PRO A 66 7.97 8.33 -9.20
N LEU A 67 7.81 7.76 -8.01
CA LEU A 67 8.30 8.44 -6.80
C LEU A 67 9.82 8.52 -6.84
N ASP A 68 10.36 9.66 -6.39
CA ASP A 68 11.78 9.77 -6.13
C ASP A 68 12.20 8.84 -4.97
N PRO A 69 13.48 8.47 -4.87
CA PRO A 69 13.96 7.52 -3.86
C PRO A 69 13.63 7.93 -2.42
N ARG A 70 13.67 9.23 -2.09
CA ARG A 70 13.41 9.74 -0.74
C ARG A 70 11.94 9.63 -0.40
N SER A 71 11.05 10.02 -1.31
CA SER A 71 9.61 9.88 -1.14
C SER A 71 9.19 8.42 -1.01
N ARG A 72 9.77 7.53 -1.82
CA ARG A 72 9.55 6.08 -1.70
C ARG A 72 10.01 5.55 -0.33
N GLN A 73 11.22 5.92 0.12
CA GLN A 73 11.74 5.46 1.40
C GLN A 73 10.86 5.96 2.57
N SER A 74 10.42 7.21 2.54
CA SER A 74 9.52 7.80 3.53
C SER A 74 8.18 7.06 3.60
N LEU A 75 7.58 6.76 2.44
CA LEU A 75 6.35 5.98 2.34
C LEU A 75 6.50 4.59 2.99
N LEU A 76 7.55 3.85 2.63
CA LEU A 76 7.78 2.50 3.16
C LEU A 76 8.08 2.52 4.66
N ALA A 77 8.83 3.51 5.15
CA ALA A 77 9.10 3.70 6.56
C ALA A 77 7.82 4.00 7.36
N ALA A 78 6.95 4.87 6.84
CA ALA A 78 5.67 5.20 7.48
C ALA A 78 4.75 3.97 7.59
N LEU A 79 4.66 3.16 6.53
CA LEU A 79 3.87 1.92 6.54
C LEU A 79 4.42 0.90 7.56
N ARG A 80 5.74 0.70 7.61
CA ARG A 80 6.38 -0.17 8.61
C ARG A 80 6.13 0.33 10.03
N GLY A 81 6.27 1.64 10.26
CA GLY A 81 6.00 2.26 11.56
C GLY A 81 4.54 2.11 12.02
N ALA A 82 3.60 2.03 11.08
CA ALA A 82 2.19 1.75 11.35
C ALA A 82 1.85 0.24 11.49
N GLY A 83 2.85 -0.65 11.44
CA GLY A 83 2.63 -2.10 11.49
C GLY A 83 1.91 -2.66 10.25
N LEU A 84 1.88 -1.90 9.16
CA LEU A 84 1.29 -2.33 7.89
C LEU A 84 2.36 -3.07 7.08
N ALA A 85 2.17 -4.39 6.93
CA ALA A 85 3.13 -5.25 6.24
C ALA A 85 3.43 -4.72 4.82
N VAL A 86 4.69 -4.37 4.56
CA VAL A 86 5.20 -4.03 3.22
C VAL A 86 6.14 -5.08 2.66
N ASP A 87 6.53 -6.05 3.50
CA ASP A 87 7.43 -7.13 3.15
C ASP A 87 6.61 -8.39 2.82
N CYS A 88 7.15 -9.27 1.97
CA CYS A 88 6.54 -10.57 1.68
C CYS A 88 6.44 -11.37 3.00
N PRO A 89 5.27 -11.95 3.36
CA PRO A 89 5.22 -12.87 4.49
C PRO A 89 6.18 -14.03 4.22
N SER A 90 7.10 -14.28 5.17
CA SER A 90 7.93 -15.48 5.15
C SER A 90 7.01 -16.69 5.05
N ARG A 91 7.23 -17.53 4.03
CA ARG A 91 6.51 -18.80 3.84
C ARG A 91 6.62 -19.68 5.07
#